data_AF-A0A7S0U768-F1
#
_entry.id   AF-A0A7S0U768-F1
#
_cell.length_a   1.000
_cell.length_b   1.000
_cell.length_c   1.000
_cell.angle_alpha   90.00
_cell.angle_beta   90.00
_cell.angle_gamma   90.00
#
_symmetry.space_group_name_H-M   'P 1'
#
loop_
_entity.id
_entity.type
_entity.pdbx_description
1 polymer ?
#
loop_
_entity_poly.entity_id
_entity_poly.type
_entity_poly.pdbx_seq_one_letter_code
_entity_poly.pdbx_strand_id
1 'polypeptide(L)'
;MGGILAMDGLIDVECEESSAFITRFANYLRLLLPCNDVATPCNDVATMIMASKVLGHLAMVGGSLTADFVEFEVKEALEGLNSEKRDEQKRLASVLVLKELATNAPTLFYMHVPAFLK
;
A
#
# COMPACT_ATOMS: atom_id res chain seq x y z
N MET A 1 9.54 -13.92 -3.01
CA MET A 1 9.89 -12.70 -3.78
C MET A 1 9.39 -12.75 -5.22
N GLY A 2 9.48 -13.88 -5.95
CA GLY A 2 9.05 -13.96 -7.36
C GLY A 2 7.58 -13.59 -7.64
N GLY A 3 6.66 -13.88 -6.72
CA GLY A 3 5.24 -13.50 -6.89
C GLY A 3 5.00 -11.98 -6.89
N ILE A 4 5.75 -11.22 -6.10
CA ILE A 4 5.60 -9.75 -6.03
C ILE A 4 6.12 -9.09 -7.32
N LEU A 5 7.21 -9.61 -7.88
CA LEU A 5 7.75 -9.13 -9.16
C LEU A 5 6.84 -9.47 -10.35
N ALA A 6 6.20 -10.64 -10.32
CA ALA A 6 5.20 -10.99 -11.32
C ALA A 6 3.97 -10.07 -11.24
N MET A 7 3.57 -9.68 -10.03
CA MET A 7 2.50 -8.69 -9.83
C MET A 7 2.87 -7.33 -10.41
N ASP A 8 4.09 -6.85 -10.13
CA ASP A 8 4.59 -5.57 -10.66
C ASP A 8 4.54 -5.53 -12.20
N GLY A 9 5.04 -6.59 -12.86
CA GLY A 9 4.99 -6.68 -14.31
C GLY A 9 3.58 -6.83 -14.90
N LEU A 10 2.61 -7.34 -14.12
CA LEU A 10 1.22 -7.45 -14.58
C LEU A 10 0.47 -6.11 -14.47
N ILE A 11 0.83 -5.25 -13.52
CA ILE A 11 0.28 -3.89 -13.39
C ILE A 11 0.54 -3.09 -14.66
N ASP A 12 1.74 -3.21 -15.25
CA ASP A 12 2.11 -2.53 -16.49
C ASP A 12 1.31 -3.00 -17.72
N VAL A 13 0.72 -4.20 -17.67
CA VAL A 13 0.08 -4.86 -18.83
C VAL A 13 -1.44 -4.81 -18.77
N GLU A 14 -2.06 -4.94 -17.59
CA GLU A 14 -3.52 -5.15 -17.45
C GLU A 14 -4.29 -3.98 -16.82
N CYS A 15 -3.69 -2.79 -16.68
CA CYS A 15 -4.31 -1.70 -15.92
C CYS A 15 -5.40 -0.88 -16.63
N GLU A 16 -5.77 -1.18 -17.89
CA GLU A 16 -6.62 -0.24 -18.62
C GLU A 16 -8.07 -0.15 -18.10
N GLU A 17 -8.73 -1.21 -17.57
CA GLU A 17 -10.18 -1.08 -17.22
C GLU A 17 -10.75 -1.96 -16.08
N SER A 18 -9.96 -2.75 -15.34
CA SER A 18 -10.54 -3.67 -14.34
C SER A 18 -10.46 -3.17 -12.90
N SER A 19 -11.52 -2.55 -12.39
CA SER A 19 -11.68 -2.23 -10.95
C SER A 19 -11.42 -3.43 -10.03
N ALA A 20 -11.88 -4.61 -10.46
CA ALA A 20 -11.70 -5.87 -9.76
C ALA A 20 -10.22 -6.30 -9.68
N PHE A 21 -9.40 -5.90 -10.67
CA PHE A 21 -7.96 -6.18 -10.68
C PHE A 21 -7.26 -5.38 -9.57
N ILE A 22 -7.50 -4.07 -9.52
CA ILE A 22 -6.94 -3.16 -8.51
C ILE A 22 -7.32 -3.64 -7.10
N THR A 23 -8.60 -3.93 -6.85
CA THR A 23 -9.06 -4.40 -5.54
C THR A 23 -8.45 -5.74 -5.14
N ARG A 24 -8.32 -6.69 -6.07
CA ARG A 24 -7.69 -8.00 -5.77
C ARG A 24 -6.21 -7.85 -5.46
N PHE A 25 -5.48 -7.06 -6.25
CA PHE A 25 -4.06 -6.80 -6.04
C PHE A 25 -3.81 -6.12 -4.70
N ALA A 26 -4.60 -5.09 -4.38
CA ALA A 26 -4.57 -4.46 -3.07
C ALA A 26 -4.76 -5.47 -1.93
N ASN A 27 -5.76 -6.34 -2.03
CA ASN A 27 -6.01 -7.38 -1.02
C ASN A 27 -4.86 -8.39 -0.90
N TYR A 28 -4.23 -8.78 -2.01
CA TYR A 28 -3.05 -9.65 -1.97
C TYR A 28 -1.85 -8.96 -1.33
N LEU A 29 -1.59 -7.68 -1.64
CA LEU A 29 -0.50 -6.91 -1.05
C LEU A 29 -0.73 -6.65 0.45
N ARG A 30 -1.98 -6.45 0.88
CA ARG A 30 -2.35 -6.33 2.30
C ARG A 30 -2.13 -7.61 3.10
N LEU A 31 -2.15 -8.79 2.46
CA LEU A 31 -1.76 -10.04 3.13
C LEU A 31 -0.25 -10.16 3.34
N LEU A 32 0.54 -9.41 2.57
CA LEU A 32 2.00 -9.40 2.64
C LEU A 32 2.55 -8.29 3.54
N LEU A 33 1.73 -7.27 3.82
CA LEU A 33 2.05 -6.18 4.72
C LEU A 33 1.30 -6.40 6.05
N PRO A 34 1.97 -6.36 7.20
CA PRO A 34 1.30 -6.45 8.52
C PRO A 34 0.53 -5.16 8.88
N CYS A 35 0.06 -4.40 7.89
CA CYS A 35 -0.81 -3.24 8.08
C CYS A 35 -2.17 -3.65 8.67
N ASN A 36 -2.63 -4.87 8.35
CA ASN A 36 -3.84 -5.46 8.90
C ASN A 36 -3.50 -6.42 10.04
N ASP A 37 -4.40 -6.55 11.02
CA ASP A 37 -4.25 -7.40 12.23
C ASP A 37 -4.12 -8.91 11.96
N VAL A 38 -3.93 -9.31 10.71
CA VAL A 38 -3.68 -10.68 10.28
C VAL A 38 -2.19 -10.96 10.48
N ALA A 39 -1.86 -11.46 11.68
CA ALA A 39 -0.53 -11.92 12.06
C ALA A 39 -0.02 -13.00 11.08
N THR A 40 0.65 -12.57 10.01
CA THR A 40 1.36 -13.45 9.09
C THR A 40 2.83 -13.54 9.52
N PRO A 41 3.38 -14.75 9.73
CA PRO A 41 4.71 -14.95 10.31
C PRO A 41 5.88 -14.66 9.35
N CYS A 42 5.63 -14.08 8.18
CA CYS A 42 6.64 -13.77 7.17
C CYS A 42 7.18 -12.33 7.31
N ASN A 43 7.98 -12.13 8.37
CA ASN A 43 8.57 -10.85 8.80
C ASN A 43 9.91 -10.53 8.11
N ASP A 44 9.96 -10.54 6.77
CA ASP A 44 11.14 -10.05 6.06
C ASP A 44 10.90 -8.61 5.58
N VAL A 45 11.66 -7.67 6.13
CA VAL A 45 11.63 -6.24 5.75
C VAL A 45 11.77 -6.06 4.23
N ALA A 46 12.57 -6.90 3.57
CA ALA A 46 12.74 -6.88 2.12
C ALA A 46 11.43 -7.18 1.37
N THR A 47 10.60 -8.10 1.87
CA THR A 47 9.29 -8.42 1.28
C THR A 47 8.33 -7.26 1.47
N MET A 48 8.33 -6.63 2.65
CA MET A 48 7.50 -5.45 2.93
C MET A 48 7.85 -4.27 2.01
N ILE A 49 9.14 -4.00 1.80
CA ILE A 49 9.61 -2.94 0.90
C ILE A 49 9.16 -3.21 -0.54
N MET A 50 9.23 -4.46 -1.01
CA MET A 50 8.77 -4.76 -2.36
C MET A 50 7.25 -4.66 -2.48
N ALA A 51 6.51 -5.19 -1.50
CA ALA A 51 5.05 -5.09 -1.50
C ALA A 51 4.58 -3.63 -1.49
N SER A 52 5.21 -2.76 -0.68
CA SER A 52 4.88 -1.33 -0.64
C SER A 52 5.18 -0.64 -1.97
N LYS A 53 6.28 -1.00 -2.65
CA LYS A 53 6.62 -0.45 -3.97
C LYS A 53 5.58 -0.81 -5.03
N VAL A 54 5.19 -2.09 -5.09
CA VAL A 54 4.15 -2.55 -6.02
C VAL A 54 2.81 -1.89 -5.72
N LEU A 55 2.50 -1.64 -4.45
CA LEU A 55 1.29 -0.91 -4.04
C LEU A 55 1.34 0.56 -4.49
N GLY A 56 2.48 1.23 -4.36
CA GLY A 56 2.69 2.58 -4.88
C GLY A 56 2.59 2.64 -6.40
N HIS A 57 3.13 1.64 -7.09
CA HIS A 57 3.00 1.50 -8.54
C HIS A 57 1.54 1.31 -8.96
N LEU A 58 0.79 0.45 -8.27
CA LEU A 58 -0.64 0.28 -8.48
C LEU A 58 -1.43 1.59 -8.32
N ALA A 59 -1.07 2.40 -7.31
CA ALA A 59 -1.67 3.71 -7.11
C ALA A 59 -1.38 4.66 -8.29
N MET A 60 -0.19 4.61 -8.90
CA MET A 60 0.12 5.46 -10.06
C MET A 60 -0.70 5.08 -11.30
N VAL A 61 -0.88 3.78 -11.56
CA VAL A 61 -1.43 3.29 -12.84
C VAL A 61 -2.97 3.13 -12.80
N GLY A 62 -3.59 3.03 -11.61
CA GLY A 62 -5.01 2.72 -11.41
C GLY A 62 -6.08 3.72 -11.92
N GLY A 63 -5.69 4.70 -12.75
CA GLY A 63 -6.60 5.57 -13.50
C GLY A 63 -7.65 6.28 -12.64
N SER A 64 -8.92 6.11 -12.99
CA SER A 64 -10.06 6.79 -12.34
C SER A 64 -10.35 6.30 -10.92
N LEU A 65 -9.92 5.10 -10.55
CA LEU A 65 -10.18 4.48 -9.25
C LEU A 65 -9.02 4.68 -8.25
N THR A 66 -7.90 5.24 -8.72
CA THR A 66 -6.74 5.55 -7.90
C THR A 66 -7.10 6.46 -6.71
N ALA A 67 -7.99 7.43 -6.89
CA ALA A 67 -8.31 8.40 -5.84
C ALA A 67 -8.90 7.73 -4.59
N ASP A 68 -9.96 6.93 -4.78
CA ASP A 68 -10.61 6.19 -3.68
C ASP A 68 -9.67 5.18 -3.04
N PHE A 69 -8.85 4.51 -3.86
CA PHE A 69 -7.86 3.54 -3.39
C PHE A 69 -6.79 4.20 -2.51
N VAL A 70 -6.19 5.30 -2.97
CA VAL A 70 -5.16 6.03 -2.22
C VAL A 70 -5.73 6.61 -0.93
N GLU A 71 -6.94 7.18 -0.97
CA GLU A 71 -7.59 7.70 0.24
C GLU A 71 -7.81 6.60 1.28
N PHE A 72 -8.26 5.41 0.85
CA PHE A 72 -8.43 4.26 1.74
C PHE A 72 -7.10 3.83 2.37
N GLU A 73 -6.05 3.63 1.56
CA GLU A 73 -4.75 3.16 2.08
C GLU A 73 -4.06 4.17 2.99
N VAL A 74 -4.20 5.47 2.72
CA VAL A 74 -3.64 6.49 3.60
C VAL A 74 -4.33 6.46 4.98
N LYS A 75 -5.66 6.30 5.02
CA LYS A 75 -6.40 6.19 6.29
C LYS A 75 -5.97 4.96 7.09
N GLU A 76 -5.96 3.79 6.46
CA GLU A 76 -5.54 2.54 7.10
C GLU A 76 -4.09 2.61 7.61
N ALA A 77 -3.18 3.17 6.81
CA ALA A 77 -1.78 3.30 7.22
C ALA A 77 -1.63 4.25 8.43
N LEU A 78 -2.37 5.36 8.48
CA LEU A 78 -2.39 6.28 9.63
C LEU A 78 -2.98 5.61 10.88
N GLU A 79 -4.02 4.78 10.75
CA GLU A 79 -4.56 3.99 11.87
C GLU A 79 -3.53 2.96 12.36
N GLY A 80 -2.78 2.33 11.45
CA GLY A 80 -1.69 1.42 11.79
C GLY A 80 -0.55 2.09 12.58
N LEU A 81 -0.29 3.38 12.36
CA LEU A 81 0.67 4.16 13.15
C LEU A 81 0.14 4.51 14.54
N ASN A 82 -1.16 4.82 14.64
CA ASN A 82 -1.84 5.23 15.87
C ASN A 82 -2.23 4.06 16.79
N SER A 83 -1.93 2.82 16.40
CA SER A 83 -2.25 1.65 17.23
C SER A 83 -1.54 1.71 18.59
N GLU A 84 -2.31 1.54 19.67
CA GLU A 84 -1.82 1.55 21.07
C GLU A 84 -0.83 0.40 21.34
N LYS A 85 -0.93 -0.69 20.57
CA LYS A 85 0.00 -1.81 20.65
C LYS A 85 1.31 -1.45 19.96
N ARG A 86 2.43 -1.55 20.69
CA ARG A 86 3.78 -1.41 20.13
C ARG A 86 4.11 -2.57 19.20
N ASP A 87 3.68 -2.44 17.95
CA ASP A 87 4.07 -3.32 16.86
C ASP A 87 4.96 -2.55 15.89
N GLU A 88 6.28 -2.74 16.02
CA GLU A 88 7.28 -2.06 15.19
C GLU A 88 7.18 -2.46 13.71
N GLN A 89 6.73 -3.69 13.43
CA GLN A 89 6.57 -4.19 12.07
C GLN A 89 5.36 -3.55 11.40
N LYS A 90 4.23 -3.45 12.11
CA LYS A 90 3.04 -2.74 11.63
C LYS A 90 3.36 -1.27 11.35
N ARG A 91 4.09 -0.60 12.24
CA ARG A 91 4.53 0.79 12.05
C ARG A 91 5.43 0.93 10.83
N LEU A 92 6.42 0.04 10.68
CA LEU A 92 7.30 0.04 9.53
C LEU A 92 6.51 -0.16 8.23
N ALA A 93 5.55 -1.08 8.20
CA ALA A 93 4.68 -1.32 7.06
C ALA A 93 3.87 -0.06 6.68
N SER A 94 3.22 0.57 7.66
CA SER A 94 2.47 1.81 7.46
C SER A 94 3.34 2.94 6.91
N VAL A 95 4.54 3.14 7.46
CA VAL A 95 5.46 4.18 6.96
C VAL A 95 5.90 3.89 5.52
N LEU A 96 6.19 2.63 5.18
CA LEU A 96 6.57 2.23 3.83
C LEU A 96 5.45 2.50 2.82
N VAL A 97 4.20 2.14 3.17
CA VAL A 97 3.03 2.42 2.33
C VAL A 97 2.86 3.93 2.12
N LEU A 98 2.87 4.72 3.19
CA LEU A 98 2.73 6.18 3.09
C LEU A 98 3.85 6.80 2.24
N LYS A 99 5.08 6.32 2.38
CA LYS A 99 6.24 6.78 1.60
C LYS A 99 6.08 6.47 0.10
N GLU A 100 5.63 5.27 -0.24
CA GLU A 100 5.40 4.89 -1.64
C GLU A 100 4.20 5.62 -2.25
N LEU A 101 3.12 5.84 -1.50
CA LEU A 101 1.97 6.64 -1.95
C LEU A 101 2.33 8.11 -2.13
N ALA A 102 3.11 8.71 -1.23
CA ALA A 102 3.58 10.08 -1.37
C ALA A 102 4.51 10.27 -2.58
N THR A 103 5.28 9.24 -2.95
CA THR A 103 6.19 9.27 -4.10
C THR A 103 5.44 9.11 -5.42
N ASN A 104 4.46 8.20 -5.48
CA ASN A 104 3.78 7.82 -6.71
C ASN A 104 2.48 8.63 -6.97
N ALA A 105 1.84 9.15 -5.92
CA ALA A 105 0.59 9.92 -6.00
C ALA A 105 0.63 11.18 -5.11
N PRO A 106 1.59 12.12 -5.33
CA PRO A 106 1.82 13.25 -4.45
C PRO A 106 0.60 14.18 -4.30
N THR A 107 -0.16 14.39 -5.38
CA THR A 107 -1.34 15.27 -5.38
C THR A 107 -2.46 14.75 -4.48
N LEU A 108 -2.70 13.43 -4.50
CA LEU A 108 -3.71 12.78 -3.67
C LEU A 108 -3.23 12.69 -2.21
N PHE A 109 -1.96 12.38 -2.02
CA PHE A 109 -1.35 12.35 -0.69
C PHE A 109 -1.37 13.72 0.00
N TYR A 110 -1.17 14.82 -0.74
CA TYR A 110 -1.14 16.17 -0.20
C TYR A 110 -2.43 16.54 0.56
N MET A 111 -3.57 16.01 0.13
CA MET A 111 -4.86 16.22 0.80
C MET A 111 -4.89 15.66 2.24
N HIS A 112 -4.04 14.67 2.54
CA HIS A 112 -3.97 13.97 3.82
C HIS A 112 -2.78 14.37 4.70
N VAL A 113 -1.88 15.24 4.22
CA VAL A 113 -0.73 15.76 4.98
C VAL A 113 -1.12 16.35 6.35
N PRO A 114 -2.24 17.08 6.52
CA PRO A 114 -2.64 17.59 7.82
C PRO A 114 -2.96 16.49 8.85
N ALA A 115 -3.41 15.32 8.39
CA ALA A 115 -3.68 14.16 9.25
C ALA A 115 -2.40 13.38 9.58
N PHE A 116 -1.42 13.40 8.68
CA PHE A 116 -0.12 12.76 8.88
C PHE A 116 0.80 13.54 9.84
N LEU A 117 0.71 14.87 9.88
CA LEU A 117 1.56 15.72 10.74
C LEU A 117 0.98 15.98 12.14
N LYS A 118 -0.20 15.44 12.46
CA LYS A 118 -0.82 15.53 13.78
C LYS A 118 -0.28 14.46 14.71
#